data_AF-A0A7K9NFY0-F1
#
_entry.id   AF-A0A7K9NFY0-F1
#
_cell.length_a   1.000
_cell.length_b   1.000
_cell.length_c   1.000
_cell.angle_alpha   90.00
_cell.angle_beta   90.00
_cell.angle_gamma   90.00
#
_symmetry.space_group_name_H-M   'P 1'
#
loop_
_entity.id
_entity.type
_entity.pdbx_description
1 polymer ?
#
loop_
_entity_poly.entity_id
_entity_poly.type
_entity_poly.pdbx_seq_one_letter_code
_entity_poly.pdbx_strand_id
1 'polypeptide(L)'
;MMSRQAFLCSLGSLYLSLLFIFLLMDVYARPANNSVLKEKAADSKDENEILPPDHLNGVKMEMDGHLNKEFHQEVFLGKEMEEFEEDSEPRKNRKKLMVIFSKVDINNDKKISAKEMQRWIMEKTDEHFQEAVEENKMHFRAVDPDGDGHVSWDEYKIKFLASKGFNEKEIAEKIKNNEELKIDEESK
;
A
#
# COMPACT_ATOMS: atom_id res chain seq x y z
N MET A 1 -62.47 -37.15 -23.21
CA MET A 1 -61.36 -36.50 -23.93
C MET A 1 -61.03 -35.18 -23.26
N MET A 2 -60.28 -35.21 -22.15
CA MET A 2 -59.76 -33.97 -21.54
C MET A 2 -58.36 -33.72 -22.11
N SER A 3 -58.24 -32.54 -22.70
CA SER A 3 -57.37 -32.20 -23.81
C SER A 3 -55.89 -32.19 -23.45
N ARG A 4 -55.05 -32.73 -24.34
CA ARG A 4 -53.57 -32.62 -24.36
C ARG A 4 -53.07 -31.19 -24.11
N GLN A 5 -53.92 -30.20 -24.37
CA GLN A 5 -53.69 -28.77 -24.20
C GLN A 5 -53.52 -28.36 -22.72
N ALA A 6 -54.23 -28.99 -21.78
CA ALA A 6 -54.05 -28.72 -20.35
C ALA A 6 -52.69 -29.25 -19.83
N PHE A 7 -52.22 -30.36 -20.41
CA PHE A 7 -50.93 -30.95 -20.06
C PHE A 7 -49.75 -30.10 -20.57
N LEU A 8 -49.86 -29.55 -21.79
CA LEU A 8 -48.85 -28.66 -22.36
C LEU A 8 -48.74 -27.32 -21.61
N CYS A 9 -49.85 -26.73 -21.17
CA CYS A 9 -49.83 -25.53 -20.33
C CYS A 9 -49.20 -25.79 -18.95
N SER A 10 -49.43 -26.97 -18.36
CA SER A 10 -48.83 -27.38 -17.10
C SER A 10 -47.30 -27.52 -17.20
N LEU A 11 -46.81 -28.17 -18.27
CA LEU A 11 -45.37 -28.25 -18.53
C LEU A 11 -44.76 -26.87 -18.77
N GLY A 12 -45.41 -26.00 -19.55
CA GLY A 12 -44.95 -24.63 -19.79
C GLY A 12 -44.79 -23.82 -18.50
N SER A 13 -45.73 -23.96 -17.57
CA SER A 13 -45.68 -23.29 -16.25
C SER A 13 -44.50 -23.79 -15.40
N LEU A 14 -44.20 -25.09 -15.43
CA LEU A 14 -43.04 -25.68 -14.74
C LEU A 14 -41.71 -25.18 -15.32
N TYR A 15 -41.59 -25.08 -16.65
CA TYR A 15 -40.39 -24.52 -17.27
C TYR A 15 -40.22 -23.03 -16.95
N LEU A 16 -41.32 -22.27 -16.90
CA LEU A 16 -41.27 -20.84 -16.54
C LEU A 16 -40.86 -20.64 -15.08
N SER A 17 -41.34 -21.48 -14.17
CA SER A 17 -40.95 -21.40 -12.75
C SER A 17 -39.50 -21.83 -12.53
N LEU A 18 -39.02 -22.87 -13.23
CA LEU A 18 -37.62 -23.28 -13.20
C LEU A 18 -36.69 -22.20 -13.75
N LEU A 19 -37.08 -21.54 -14.84
CA LEU A 19 -36.34 -20.42 -15.41
C LEU A 19 -36.31 -19.22 -14.45
N PHE A 20 -37.43 -18.94 -13.77
CA PHE A 20 -37.49 -17.90 -12.74
C PHE A 20 -36.60 -18.21 -11.53
N ILE A 21 -36.57 -19.47 -11.07
CA ILE A 21 -35.67 -19.91 -10.00
C ILE A 21 -34.20 -19.83 -10.43
N PHE A 22 -33.89 -20.18 -11.69
CA PHE A 22 -32.53 -20.08 -12.23
C PHE A 22 -32.05 -18.61 -12.28
N LEU A 23 -32.92 -17.70 -12.75
CA LEU A 23 -32.63 -16.26 -12.75
C LEU A 23 -32.50 -15.67 -11.34
N LEU A 24 -33.22 -16.21 -10.35
CA LEU A 24 -33.04 -15.82 -8.95
C LEU A 24 -31.73 -16.36 -8.35
N MET A 25 -31.26 -17.55 -8.77
CA MET A 25 -29.96 -18.09 -8.33
C MET A 25 -28.79 -17.23 -8.81
N ASP A 26 -28.85 -16.69 -10.03
CA ASP A 26 -27.81 -15.78 -10.54
C ASP A 26 -27.69 -14.47 -9.75
N VAL A 27 -28.77 -14.04 -9.06
CA VAL A 27 -28.76 -12.85 -8.18
C VAL A 27 -28.03 -13.11 -6.86
N TYR A 28 -27.98 -14.37 -6.40
CA TYR A 28 -27.28 -14.76 -5.17
C TYR A 28 -25.84 -15.23 -5.39
N ALA A 29 -25.46 -15.56 -6.62
CA ALA A 29 -24.08 -15.87 -6.98
C ALA A 29 -23.23 -14.59 -7.10
N ARG A 30 -22.95 -13.94 -5.96
CA ARG A 30 -21.82 -13.00 -5.91
C ARG A 30 -20.53 -13.82 -6.08
N PRO A 31 -19.58 -13.41 -6.94
CA PRO A 31 -18.26 -14.00 -6.91
C PRO A 31 -17.71 -13.82 -5.50
N ALA A 32 -17.33 -14.92 -4.87
CA ALA A 32 -16.56 -14.89 -3.64
C ALA A 32 -15.31 -14.05 -3.95
N ASN A 33 -15.30 -12.84 -3.41
CA ASN A 33 -14.10 -12.06 -3.24
C ASN A 33 -13.20 -12.88 -2.32
N ASN A 34 -12.29 -13.64 -2.91
CA ASN A 34 -11.15 -14.17 -2.20
C ASN A 34 -10.26 -12.95 -1.87
N SER A 35 -10.62 -12.19 -0.84
CA SER A 35 -9.64 -11.40 -0.11
C SER A 35 -8.70 -12.44 0.49
N VAL A 36 -7.61 -12.71 -0.21
CA VAL A 36 -6.41 -13.26 0.41
C VAL A 36 -6.21 -12.40 1.65
N LEU A 37 -6.39 -13.01 2.83
CA LEU A 37 -6.02 -12.41 4.11
C LEU A 37 -4.58 -11.95 3.93
N LYS A 38 -4.40 -10.68 3.63
CA LYS A 38 -3.09 -10.06 3.63
C LYS A 38 -2.80 -9.95 5.11
N GLU A 39 -1.95 -10.84 5.59
CA GLU A 39 -1.28 -10.67 6.85
C GLU A 39 -0.45 -9.40 6.67
N LYS A 40 -1.10 -8.24 6.90
CA LYS A 40 -0.45 -6.96 7.05
C LYS A 40 0.42 -7.17 8.27
N ALA A 41 1.69 -7.50 8.03
CA ALA A 41 2.70 -7.44 9.07
C ALA A 41 2.52 -6.05 9.66
N ALA A 42 2.05 -6.03 10.90
CA ALA A 42 1.90 -4.79 11.63
C ALA A 42 3.29 -4.17 11.62
N ASP A 43 3.43 -3.11 10.82
CA ASP A 43 4.53 -2.19 10.92
C ASP A 43 4.57 -1.77 12.38
N SER A 44 5.46 -2.40 13.13
CA SER A 44 5.73 -2.04 14.51
C SER A 44 6.34 -0.65 14.41
N LYS A 45 5.45 0.33 14.46
CA LYS A 45 5.73 1.75 14.62
C LYS A 45 6.53 1.96 15.90
N ASP A 46 7.81 1.60 15.85
CA ASP A 46 8.82 2.20 16.69
C ASP A 46 9.30 3.42 15.90
N GLU A 47 8.54 4.50 16.05
CA GLU A 47 8.66 5.75 15.27
C GLU A 47 9.99 6.50 15.58
N ASN A 48 10.90 5.82 16.28
CA ASN A 48 12.20 6.28 16.74
C ASN A 48 13.38 5.53 16.08
N GLU A 49 13.17 4.46 15.29
CA GLU A 49 14.31 3.78 14.68
C GLU A 49 14.89 4.58 13.50
N ILE A 50 16.19 4.88 13.59
CA ILE A 50 17.01 5.46 12.50
C ILE A 50 17.11 4.50 11.32
N LEU A 51 16.69 3.25 11.51
CA LEU A 51 16.70 2.24 10.48
C LEU A 51 15.66 2.63 9.42
N PRO A 52 16.03 2.64 8.13
CA PRO A 52 15.05 2.79 7.08
C PRO A 52 14.02 1.65 7.19
N PRO A 53 12.76 1.91 6.80
CA PRO A 53 11.76 0.85 6.74
C PRO A 53 12.25 -0.28 5.83
N ASP A 54 11.88 -1.52 6.18
CA ASP A 54 12.22 -2.68 5.37
C ASP A 54 11.57 -2.61 3.98
N HIS A 55 10.30 -2.19 3.97
CA HIS A 55 9.52 -2.01 2.76
C HIS A 55 9.79 -0.66 2.09
N LEU A 56 10.14 -0.68 0.81
CA LEU A 56 10.34 0.52 0.01
C LEU A 56 9.34 0.56 -1.16
N ASN A 57 8.45 1.57 -1.11
CA ASN A 57 7.45 1.78 -2.15
C ASN A 57 8.10 1.88 -3.54
N GLY A 58 7.52 1.15 -4.51
CA GLY A 58 7.98 1.16 -5.90
C GLY A 58 9.27 0.37 -6.14
N VAL A 59 9.73 -0.44 -5.17
CA VAL A 59 10.87 -1.34 -5.32
C VAL A 59 10.40 -2.79 -5.30
N LYS A 60 10.96 -3.62 -6.20
CA LYS A 60 10.55 -5.02 -6.33
C LYS A 60 11.11 -5.92 -5.22
N MET A 61 12.24 -5.56 -4.64
CA MET A 61 12.94 -6.31 -3.60
C MET A 61 13.01 -5.46 -2.35
N GLU A 62 12.62 -6.02 -1.22
CA GLU A 62 12.70 -5.38 0.09
C GLU A 62 14.13 -5.44 0.63
N MET A 63 14.40 -4.70 1.70
CA MET A 63 15.72 -4.60 2.32
C MET A 63 16.17 -5.91 2.98
N ASP A 64 15.22 -6.70 3.48
CA ASP A 64 15.45 -8.03 4.02
C ASP A 64 15.66 -9.13 2.95
N GLY A 65 15.53 -8.77 1.67
CA GLY A 65 15.70 -9.64 0.52
C GLY A 65 14.44 -10.40 0.09
N HIS A 66 13.29 -10.18 0.71
CA HIS A 66 12.02 -10.70 0.22
C HIS A 66 11.52 -9.93 -1.00
N LEU A 67 10.63 -10.59 -1.76
CA LEU A 67 9.97 -9.97 -2.89
C LEU A 67 8.80 -9.11 -2.40
N ASN A 68 8.75 -7.86 -2.84
CA ASN A 68 7.59 -7.00 -2.66
C ASN A 68 6.39 -7.57 -3.43
N LYS A 69 5.40 -8.09 -2.70
CA LYS A 69 4.15 -8.65 -3.26
C LYS A 69 3.21 -7.57 -3.80
N GLU A 70 3.38 -6.34 -3.33
CA GLU A 70 2.53 -5.18 -3.58
C GLU A 70 3.10 -4.27 -4.67
N PHE A 71 4.35 -4.50 -5.11
CA PHE A 71 5.05 -3.73 -6.14
C PHE A 71 4.18 -3.33 -7.33
N HIS A 72 3.46 -4.27 -7.94
CA HIS A 72 2.61 -3.97 -9.09
C HIS A 72 1.39 -3.11 -8.75
N GLN A 73 0.87 -3.23 -7.53
CA GLN A 73 -0.23 -2.43 -7.04
C GLN A 73 0.28 -1.03 -6.67
N GLU A 74 1.43 -0.90 -6.00
CA GLU A 74 2.03 0.39 -5.62
C GLU A 74 2.36 1.22 -6.87
N VAL A 75 3.08 0.63 -7.82
CA VAL A 75 3.47 1.30 -9.06
C VAL A 75 2.24 1.73 -9.87
N PHE A 76 1.14 0.99 -9.78
CA PHE A 76 -0.08 1.31 -10.52
C PHE A 76 -0.98 2.33 -9.82
N LEU A 77 -1.17 2.18 -8.51
CA LEU A 77 -2.09 3.01 -7.72
C LEU A 77 -1.42 4.28 -7.19
N GLY A 78 -0.11 4.28 -7.04
CA GLY A 78 0.56 5.42 -6.44
C GLY A 78 0.19 5.57 -4.96
N LYS A 79 0.18 6.84 -4.52
CA LYS A 79 -0.43 7.30 -3.26
C LYS A 79 -1.89 6.87 -3.05
N GLU A 80 -2.61 6.59 -4.13
CA GLU A 80 -4.02 6.19 -4.04
C GLU A 80 -4.16 4.79 -3.44
N MET A 81 -3.08 3.99 -3.36
CA MET A 81 -3.04 2.70 -2.68
C MET A 81 -3.51 2.81 -1.22
N GLU A 82 -3.03 3.80 -0.47
CA GLU A 82 -3.38 3.98 0.94
C GLU A 82 -4.86 4.30 1.12
N GLU A 83 -5.49 4.89 0.11
CA GLU A 83 -6.92 5.14 0.14
C GLU A 83 -7.73 3.84 -0.02
N PHE A 84 -7.19 2.77 -0.61
CA PHE A 84 -7.91 1.49 -0.73
C PHE A 84 -7.88 0.74 0.62
N GLU A 85 -8.75 1.15 1.53
CA GLU A 85 -9.02 0.40 2.76
C GLU A 85 -9.57 -0.99 2.43
N GLU A 86 -8.92 -2.04 2.93
CA GLU A 86 -9.34 -3.45 2.77
C GLU A 86 -10.74 -3.70 3.35
N ASP A 87 -11.11 -2.95 4.40
CA ASP A 87 -12.41 -3.02 5.08
C ASP A 87 -13.50 -2.11 4.47
N SER A 88 -13.20 -1.36 3.41
CA SER A 88 -14.19 -0.47 2.80
C SER A 88 -15.21 -1.22 1.95
N GLU A 89 -16.47 -0.76 1.98
CA GLU A 89 -17.54 -1.38 1.20
C GLU A 89 -17.13 -1.56 -0.28
N PRO A 90 -17.44 -2.71 -0.93
CA PRO A 90 -17.10 -2.97 -2.32
C PRO A 90 -17.52 -1.88 -3.31
N ARG A 91 -18.54 -1.08 -2.96
CA ARG A 91 -19.00 0.07 -3.74
C ARG A 91 -18.00 1.24 -3.74
N LYS A 92 -17.31 1.50 -2.63
CA LYS A 92 -16.32 2.57 -2.51
C LYS A 92 -15.09 2.25 -3.36
N ASN A 93 -14.57 1.03 -3.25
CA ASN A 93 -13.44 0.56 -4.05
C ASN A 93 -13.75 0.58 -5.55
N ARG A 94 -14.97 0.20 -5.96
CA ARG A 94 -15.41 0.35 -7.36
C ARG A 94 -15.41 1.80 -7.85
N LYS A 95 -15.88 2.74 -7.02
CA LYS A 95 -15.86 4.17 -7.38
C LYS A 95 -14.43 4.68 -7.55
N LYS A 96 -13.51 4.32 -6.63
CA LYS A 96 -12.09 4.67 -6.73
C LYS A 96 -11.46 4.12 -8.00
N LEU A 97 -11.73 2.85 -8.31
CA LEU A 97 -11.23 2.23 -9.54
C LEU A 97 -11.77 2.91 -10.81
N MET A 98 -13.02 3.37 -10.80
CA MET A 98 -13.56 4.17 -11.91
C MET A 98 -12.89 5.54 -12.06
N VAL A 99 -12.51 6.19 -10.95
CA VAL A 99 -11.77 7.45 -10.97
C VAL A 99 -10.40 7.23 -11.62
N ILE A 100 -9.66 6.21 -11.18
CA ILE A 100 -8.36 5.85 -11.75
C ILE A 100 -8.50 5.53 -13.23
N PHE A 101 -9.47 4.69 -13.61
CA PHE A 101 -9.73 4.36 -15.00
C PHE A 101 -9.92 5.62 -15.86
N SER A 102 -10.68 6.59 -15.35
CA SER A 102 -10.95 7.86 -16.05
C SER A 102 -9.71 8.76 -16.16
N LYS A 103 -8.74 8.64 -15.23
CA LYS A 103 -7.46 9.34 -15.32
C LYS A 103 -6.55 8.71 -16.37
N VAL A 104 -6.55 7.37 -16.48
CA VAL A 104 -5.71 6.62 -17.42
C VAL A 104 -6.23 6.74 -18.86
N ASP A 105 -7.56 6.71 -19.05
CA ASP A 105 -8.24 6.82 -20.35
C ASP A 105 -8.23 8.27 -20.87
N ILE A 106 -7.09 8.70 -21.39
CA ILE A 106 -6.86 10.07 -21.87
C ILE A 106 -7.74 10.40 -23.08
N ASN A 107 -7.93 9.42 -23.98
CA ASN A 107 -8.70 9.63 -25.20
C ASN A 107 -10.23 9.50 -24.97
N ASN A 108 -10.66 9.08 -23.76
CA ASN A 108 -12.04 8.89 -23.34
C ASN A 108 -12.82 7.88 -24.21
N ASP A 109 -12.13 6.88 -24.77
CA ASP A 109 -12.75 5.82 -25.59
C ASP A 109 -13.36 4.68 -24.76
N LYS A 110 -13.30 4.82 -23.42
CA LYS A 110 -13.74 3.85 -22.40
C LYS A 110 -12.94 2.56 -22.43
N LYS A 111 -11.70 2.61 -22.92
CA LYS A 111 -10.72 1.52 -22.89
C LYS A 111 -9.38 2.10 -22.46
N ILE A 112 -8.48 1.21 -22.02
CA ILE A 112 -7.11 1.58 -21.73
C ILE A 112 -6.23 0.88 -22.75
N SER A 113 -5.59 1.64 -23.61
CA SER A 113 -4.58 1.13 -24.53
C SER A 113 -3.26 0.84 -23.81
N ALA A 114 -2.42 -0.02 -24.38
CA ALA A 114 -1.08 -0.28 -23.84
C ALA A 114 -0.23 1.00 -23.70
N LYS A 115 -0.43 1.99 -24.59
CA LYS A 115 0.27 3.27 -24.55
C LYS A 115 -0.18 4.15 -23.39
N GLU A 116 -1.48 4.18 -23.10
CA GLU A 116 -2.04 4.90 -21.95
C GLU A 116 -1.61 4.26 -20.65
N MET A 117 -1.66 2.92 -20.57
CA MET A 117 -1.16 2.17 -19.43
C MET A 117 0.32 2.45 -19.17
N GLN A 118 1.16 2.39 -20.20
CA GLN A 118 2.59 2.68 -20.07
C GLN A 118 2.83 4.10 -19.58
N ARG A 119 2.14 5.10 -20.16
CA ARG A 119 2.25 6.49 -19.73
C ARG A 119 1.89 6.65 -18.25
N TRP A 120 0.77 6.07 -17.84
CA TRP A 120 0.30 6.12 -16.45
C TRP A 120 1.33 5.53 -15.49
N ILE A 121 1.86 4.34 -15.80
CA ILE A 121 2.89 3.70 -14.98
C ILE A 121 4.13 4.60 -14.87
N MET A 122 4.57 5.22 -15.95
CA MET A 122 5.72 6.14 -15.92
C MET A 122 5.45 7.37 -15.05
N GLU A 123 4.27 7.97 -15.17
CA GLU A 123 3.85 9.13 -14.37
C GLU A 123 3.79 8.78 -12.88
N LYS A 124 3.17 7.64 -12.53
CA LYS A 124 3.12 7.16 -11.14
C LYS A 124 4.47 6.79 -10.56
N THR A 125 5.35 6.23 -11.37
CA THR A 125 6.72 5.92 -10.94
C THR A 125 7.50 7.21 -10.64
N ASP A 126 7.36 8.25 -11.47
CA ASP A 126 8.01 9.55 -11.23
C ASP A 126 7.44 10.25 -9.99
N GLU A 127 6.11 10.28 -9.82
CA GLU A 127 5.45 10.80 -8.61
C GLU A 127 6.00 10.14 -7.33
N HIS A 128 6.08 8.80 -7.32
CA HIS A 128 6.64 8.04 -6.19
C HIS A 128 8.11 8.36 -5.93
N PHE A 129 8.91 8.47 -6.99
CA PHE A 129 10.32 8.78 -6.86
C PHE A 129 10.54 10.18 -6.25
N GLN A 130 9.78 11.18 -6.72
CA GLN A 130 9.89 12.54 -6.17
C GLN A 130 9.47 12.59 -4.70
N GLU A 131 8.39 11.90 -4.32
CA GLU A 131 7.95 11.81 -2.92
C GLU A 131 9.03 11.17 -2.04
N ALA A 132 9.60 10.04 -2.46
CA ALA A 132 10.67 9.39 -1.71
C ALA A 132 11.90 10.30 -1.54
N VAL A 133 12.24 11.11 -2.55
CA VAL A 133 13.33 12.10 -2.47
C VAL A 133 13.01 13.21 -1.47
N GLU A 134 11.78 13.73 -1.47
CA GLU A 134 11.34 14.77 -0.55
C GLU A 134 11.30 14.29 0.91
N GLU A 135 10.76 13.09 1.15
CA GLU A 135 10.72 12.46 2.47
C GLU A 135 12.14 12.20 2.99
N ASN A 136 12.98 11.56 2.17
CA ASN A 136 14.36 11.27 2.55
C ASN A 136 15.14 12.54 2.88
N LYS A 137 14.91 13.65 2.16
CA LYS A 137 15.54 14.94 2.48
C LYS A 137 15.19 15.44 3.88
N MET A 138 13.94 15.24 4.33
CA MET A 138 13.52 15.63 5.67
C MET A 138 14.16 14.71 6.73
N HIS A 139 14.19 13.40 6.49
CA HIS A 139 14.84 12.44 7.38
C HIS A 139 16.35 12.68 7.48
N PHE A 140 17.01 12.93 6.35
CA PHE A 140 18.45 13.22 6.30
C PHE A 140 18.80 14.47 7.12
N ARG A 141 18.02 15.55 6.97
CA ARG A 141 18.20 16.77 7.77
C ARG A 141 18.02 16.56 9.27
N ALA A 142 17.23 15.56 9.68
CA ALA A 142 17.08 15.26 11.09
C ALA A 142 18.36 14.64 11.66
N VAL A 143 19.14 13.91 10.85
CA VAL A 143 20.39 13.25 11.26
C VAL A 143 21.67 14.02 10.92
N ASP A 144 21.56 15.08 10.11
CA ASP A 144 22.62 16.05 9.76
C ASP A 144 22.30 17.43 10.41
N PRO A 145 22.51 17.58 11.73
CA PRO A 145 22.22 18.81 12.45
C PRO A 145 23.19 19.96 12.13
N ASP A 146 24.42 19.67 11.70
CA ASP A 146 25.38 20.71 11.32
C ASP A 146 25.19 21.21 9.88
N GLY A 147 24.49 20.43 9.05
CA GLY A 147 24.06 20.78 7.71
C GLY A 147 25.19 20.74 6.69
N ASP A 148 26.27 20.01 6.96
CA ASP A 148 27.42 19.89 6.05
C ASP A 148 27.15 18.93 4.86
N GLY A 149 25.98 18.28 4.86
CA GLY A 149 25.53 17.36 3.83
C GLY A 149 26.04 15.93 4.00
N HIS A 150 26.70 15.63 5.11
CA HIS A 150 27.17 14.31 5.50
C HIS A 150 26.65 13.99 6.90
N VAL A 151 26.68 12.71 7.28
CA VAL A 151 26.39 12.29 8.65
C VAL A 151 27.69 11.75 9.23
N SER A 152 28.28 12.51 10.15
CA SER A 152 29.49 12.09 10.86
C SER A 152 29.18 10.96 11.85
N TRP A 153 30.22 10.25 12.27
CA TRP A 153 30.08 9.19 13.28
C TRP A 153 29.49 9.70 14.60
N ASP A 154 29.85 10.93 14.99
CA ASP A 154 29.37 11.54 16.22
C ASP A 154 27.88 11.90 16.12
N GLU A 155 27.44 12.47 14.99
CA GLU A 155 26.02 12.76 14.74
C GLU A 155 25.17 11.49 14.70
N TYR A 156 25.65 10.46 13.99
CA TYR A 156 24.99 9.16 13.98
C TYR A 156 24.85 8.58 15.39
N LYS A 157 25.93 8.60 16.19
CA LYS A 157 25.94 8.12 17.56
C LYS A 157 24.98 8.91 18.46
N ILE A 158 24.97 10.24 18.36
CA ILE A 158 24.06 11.11 19.12
C ILE A 158 22.61 10.73 18.83
N LYS A 159 22.23 10.65 17.54
CA LYS A 159 20.88 10.28 17.16
C LYS A 159 20.51 8.87 17.58
N PHE A 160 21.43 7.91 17.41
CA PHE A 160 21.19 6.51 17.79
C PHE A 160 20.96 6.34 19.29
N LEU A 161 21.71 7.05 20.12
CA LEU A 161 21.46 7.01 21.56
C LEU A 161 20.19 7.77 21.93
N ALA A 162 19.89 8.88 21.27
CA ALA A 162 18.63 9.57 21.46
C ALA A 162 17.41 8.68 21.15
N SER A 163 17.47 7.86 20.08
CA SER A 163 16.40 6.91 19.78
C SER A 163 16.27 5.77 20.78
N LYS A 164 17.34 5.44 21.51
CA LYS A 164 17.30 4.50 22.65
C LYS A 164 16.89 5.16 23.97
N GLY A 165 16.42 6.41 23.94
CA GLY A 165 15.86 7.13 25.09
C GLY A 165 16.86 7.97 25.89
N PHE A 166 18.10 8.12 25.42
CA PHE A 166 19.09 8.97 26.07
C PHE A 166 18.90 10.45 25.71
N ASN A 167 19.35 11.37 26.58
CA ASN A 167 19.22 12.81 26.33
C ASN A 167 20.24 13.30 25.29
N GLU A 168 19.75 13.72 24.12
CA GLU A 168 20.56 14.19 23.00
C GLU A 168 21.59 15.27 23.39
N LYS A 169 21.18 16.25 24.21
CA LYS A 169 22.06 17.35 24.62
C LYS A 169 23.19 16.88 25.52
N GLU A 170 22.88 15.96 26.44
CA GLU A 170 23.87 15.40 27.35
C GLU A 170 24.91 14.58 26.60
N ILE A 171 24.49 13.79 25.61
CA ILE A 171 25.40 13.01 24.76
C ILE A 171 26.29 13.95 23.94
N ALA A 172 25.71 14.96 23.32
CA ALA A 172 26.45 15.94 22.53
C ALA A 172 27.50 16.69 23.37
N GLU A 173 27.16 17.07 24.61
CA GLU A 173 28.12 17.69 25.54
C GLU A 173 29.25 16.72 25.93
N LYS A 174 28.94 15.46 26.25
CA LYS A 174 29.95 14.45 26.59
C LYS A 174 30.91 14.18 25.43
N ILE A 175 30.39 14.05 24.21
CA ILE A 175 31.22 13.86 23.00
C ILE A 175 32.12 15.08 22.79
N LYS A 176 31.57 16.29 22.93
CA LYS A 176 32.35 17.54 22.81
C LYS A 176 33.47 17.65 23.85
N ASN A 177 33.26 17.12 25.05
CA ASN A 177 34.25 17.11 26.13
C ASN A 177 35.23 15.93 26.06
N ASN A 178 35.14 15.06 25.04
CA ASN A 178 35.87 13.78 24.96
C ASN A 178 35.67 12.88 26.19
N GLU A 179 34.46 12.88 26.77
CA GLU A 179 34.10 12.02 27.89
C GLU A 179 33.56 10.67 27.42
N GLU A 180 33.87 9.59 28.15
CA GLU A 180 33.31 8.28 27.88
C GLU A 180 31.80 8.24 28.18
N LEU A 181 31.02 7.82 27.18
CA LEU A 181 29.60 7.54 27.35
C LEU A 181 29.46 6.20 28.09
N LYS A 182 29.04 6.26 29.36
CA LYS A 182 28.62 5.07 30.10
C LYS A 182 27.26 4.64 29.58
N ILE A 183 27.27 3.77 28.58
CA ILE A 183 26.08 3.09 28.09
C ILE A 183 25.97 1.83 28.94
N ASP A 184 25.03 1.82 29.88
CA ASP A 184 24.72 0.61 30.64
C ASP A 184 24.11 -0.39 29.64
N GLU A 185 24.82 -1.46 29.29
CA GLU A 185 24.39 -2.48 28.31
C GLU A 185 23.15 -3.30 28.76
N GLU A 186 22.49 -2.92 29.85
CA GLU A 186 21.55 -3.76 30.58
C GLU A 186 20.12 -3.20 30.56
N SER A 187 19.52 -3.14 29.38
CA SER A 187 18.06 -3.20 29.24
C SER A 187 17.71 -4.02 28.01
N LYS A 188 17.77 -5.34 28.16
CA LYS A 188 17.18 -6.33 27.24
C LYS A 188 15.68 -6.45 27.44
#